data_AF-F9FZ12-F1
#
_entry.id   AF-F9FZ12-F1
#
_cell.length_a   1.000
_cell.length_b   1.000
_cell.length_c   1.000
_cell.angle_alpha   90.00
_cell.angle_beta   90.00
_cell.angle_gamma   90.00
#
_symmetry.space_group_name_H-M   'P 1'
#
loop_
_entity.id
_entity.type
_entity.pdbx_description
1 polymer ?
#
loop_
_entity_poly.entity_id
_entity_poly.type
_entity_poly.pdbx_seq_one_letter_code
_entity_poly.pdbx_strand_id
1 'polypeptide(L)'
;MYFAEHRFLGDTVDVHQQSSGDHDPSPQYGAATLHLTNGLAVTYGEINGLAGDYFGLDKPISSEPNAERMQLMFRRWFDLLDFPSAGKLKAEAITKELSSMNEKALAVMRSSPENAADELAAVYKDNPLDITHLEEVSKDPRWAIGSSFMQLLEANVDHFGVEARSTYNAGHAVALEVAAGGDLKTALAVNAFADHFLQDSFAAGHIRVPRKEIAEIAKNHPYSIPFLKHEDIARVINASSN
;
A
#
# COMPACT_ATOMS: atom_id res chain seq x y z
N MET A 1 6.16 3.35 2.95
CA MET A 1 6.06 3.59 4.42
C MET A 1 5.65 2.23 5.04
N TYR A 2 5.59 1.99 6.37
CA TYR A 2 5.15 0.65 6.85
C TYR A 2 3.61 0.58 6.87
N PHE A 3 3.06 -0.64 6.85
CA PHE A 3 1.61 -0.88 6.95
C PHE A 3 0.97 -0.10 8.10
N ALA A 4 1.66 0.02 9.23
CA ALA A 4 1.14 0.67 10.43
C ALA A 4 0.83 2.16 10.20
N GLU A 5 1.75 2.92 9.60
CA GLU A 5 1.55 4.35 9.35
C GLU A 5 0.54 4.57 8.23
N HIS A 6 0.57 3.76 7.17
CA HIS A 6 -0.44 3.81 6.11
C HIS A 6 -1.85 3.64 6.70
N ARG A 7 -2.00 2.61 7.54
CA ARG A 7 -3.24 2.35 8.25
C ARG A 7 -3.61 3.47 9.19
N PHE A 8 -2.69 3.91 10.04
CA PHE A 8 -2.95 4.96 11.01
C PHE A 8 -3.44 6.24 10.34
N LEU A 9 -2.72 6.73 9.33
CA LEU A 9 -3.08 7.96 8.60
C LEU A 9 -4.40 7.80 7.84
N GLY A 10 -4.62 6.67 7.16
CA GLY A 10 -5.87 6.42 6.43
C GLY A 10 -7.08 6.29 7.37
N ASP A 11 -6.90 5.70 8.55
CA ASP A 11 -7.95 5.59 9.57
C ASP A 11 -8.32 6.96 10.20
N THR A 12 -7.53 8.02 9.97
CA THR A 12 -7.88 9.40 10.38
C THR A 12 -8.75 10.14 9.36
N VAL A 13 -8.92 9.59 8.15
CA VAL A 13 -9.76 10.21 7.11
C VAL A 13 -11.23 10.11 7.53
N ASP A 14 -11.94 11.24 7.54
CA ASP A 14 -13.38 11.26 7.75
C ASP A 14 -14.10 10.82 6.47
N VAL A 15 -14.66 9.61 6.49
CA VAL A 15 -15.27 8.97 5.32
C VAL A 15 -16.79 9.13 5.39
N HIS A 16 -17.31 10.12 4.66
CA HIS A 16 -18.76 10.27 4.47
C HIS A 16 -19.27 9.38 3.33
N GLN A 17 -19.92 8.28 3.68
CA GLN A 17 -20.41 7.28 2.71
C GLN A 17 -21.78 7.60 2.08
N GLN A 18 -22.40 8.73 2.44
CA GLN A 18 -23.69 9.18 1.91
C GLN A 18 -23.58 10.61 1.39
N SER A 19 -24.27 10.92 0.29
CA SER A 19 -24.46 12.29 -0.16
C SER A 19 -25.32 13.03 0.87
N SER A 20 -24.80 14.15 1.36
CA SER A 20 -25.34 15.03 2.40
C SER A 20 -26.88 15.10 2.43
N GLY A 21 -27.47 14.47 3.46
CA GLY A 21 -28.90 14.46 3.74
C GLY A 21 -29.24 14.32 5.24
N ASP A 22 -28.38 13.67 6.04
CA ASP A 22 -28.51 13.62 7.49
C ASP A 22 -27.19 13.99 8.14
N HIS A 23 -27.13 15.20 8.70
CA HIS A 23 -26.05 15.61 9.60
C HIS A 23 -26.39 15.12 11.01
N ASP A 24 -25.79 14.01 11.44
CA ASP A 24 -25.58 13.77 12.87
C ASP A 24 -24.16 14.28 13.22
N PRO A 25 -24.02 15.36 14.01
CA PRO A 25 -22.74 15.96 14.36
C PRO A 25 -22.08 15.19 15.51
N SER A 26 -21.89 13.89 15.34
CA SER A 26 -21.14 13.07 16.29
C SER A 26 -19.78 12.73 15.71
N PRO A 27 -18.68 13.28 16.25
CA PRO A 27 -17.34 12.84 15.89
C PRO A 27 -17.10 11.49 16.59
N GLN A 28 -17.69 10.43 16.04
CA GLN A 28 -17.21 9.09 16.36
C GLN A 28 -15.91 8.92 15.59
N TYR A 29 -14.80 9.19 16.28
CA TYR A 29 -13.42 8.89 15.87
C TYR A 29 -13.20 7.37 15.75
N GLY A 30 -14.02 6.69 14.94
CA GLY A 30 -13.87 5.30 14.54
C GLY A 30 -13.70 5.26 13.03
N ALA A 31 -12.67 4.56 12.55
CA ALA A 31 -12.45 4.39 11.13
C ALA A 31 -13.69 3.74 10.49
N ALA A 32 -14.26 4.42 9.49
CA ALA A 32 -15.46 3.92 8.82
C ALA A 32 -15.15 2.61 8.07
N THR A 33 -15.99 1.59 8.25
CA THR A 33 -15.87 0.34 7.49
C THR A 33 -16.41 0.52 6.08
N LEU A 34 -15.59 0.25 5.09
CA LEU A 34 -15.94 0.09 3.68
C LEU A 34 -16.19 -1.39 3.39
N HIS A 35 -17.16 -1.66 2.53
CA HIS A 35 -17.46 -3.00 2.04
C HIS A 35 -17.13 -3.08 0.55
N LEU A 36 -16.17 -3.93 0.21
CA LEU A 36 -15.75 -4.21 -1.16
C LEU A 36 -16.73 -5.17 -1.85
N THR A 37 -16.64 -5.26 -3.18
CA THR A 37 -17.56 -6.07 -4.00
C THR A 37 -17.56 -7.55 -3.62
N ASN A 38 -16.40 -8.10 -3.26
CA ASN A 38 -16.24 -9.48 -2.77
C ASN A 38 -16.70 -9.69 -1.31
N GLY A 39 -17.26 -8.67 -0.67
CA GLY A 39 -17.73 -8.72 0.72
C GLY A 39 -16.61 -8.67 1.76
N LEU A 40 -15.40 -8.23 1.38
CA LEU A 40 -14.35 -7.84 2.33
C LEU A 40 -14.78 -6.56 3.06
N ALA A 41 -14.69 -6.56 4.39
CA ALA A 41 -14.94 -5.40 5.23
C ALA A 41 -13.60 -4.86 5.72
N VAL A 42 -13.27 -3.63 5.35
CA VAL A 42 -11.97 -2.99 5.61
C VAL A 42 -12.15 -1.52 5.92
N THR A 43 -11.24 -0.93 6.67
CA THR A 43 -11.17 0.53 6.82
C THR A 43 -10.44 1.17 5.64
N TYR A 44 -10.56 2.49 5.51
CA TYR A 44 -9.75 3.26 4.56
C TYR A 44 -8.25 3.01 4.78
N GLY A 45 -7.79 3.05 6.03
CA GLY A 45 -6.40 2.77 6.37
C GLY A 45 -5.95 1.35 6.06
N GLU A 46 -6.81 0.34 6.24
CA GLU A 46 -6.46 -1.04 5.86
C GLU A 46 -6.28 -1.17 4.34
N ILE A 47 -7.08 -0.46 3.53
CA ILE A 47 -6.85 -0.41 2.08
C ILE A 47 -5.50 0.28 1.77
N ASN A 48 -5.21 1.42 2.41
CA ASN A 48 -3.92 2.09 2.25
C ASN A 48 -2.74 1.15 2.58
N GLY A 49 -2.82 0.38 3.67
CA GLY A 49 -1.75 -0.53 4.07
C GLY A 49 -1.60 -1.75 3.16
N LEU A 50 -2.65 -2.16 2.45
CA LEU A 50 -2.62 -3.32 1.55
C LEU A 50 -2.16 -2.98 0.13
N ALA A 51 -2.44 -1.76 -0.34
CA ALA A 51 -2.14 -1.31 -1.69
C ALA A 51 -0.63 -1.29 -1.96
N GLY A 52 -0.20 -1.72 -3.16
CA GLY A 52 1.20 -1.64 -3.59
C GLY A 52 2.12 -2.70 -2.98
N ASP A 53 2.07 -2.87 -1.66
CA ASP A 53 2.94 -3.80 -0.92
C ASP A 53 2.43 -5.25 -0.96
N TYR A 54 1.11 -5.44 -0.94
CA TYR A 54 0.48 -6.77 -0.84
C TYR A 54 -0.52 -7.08 -1.97
N PHE A 55 -1.03 -6.03 -2.60
CA PHE A 55 -1.91 -6.09 -3.76
C PHE A 55 -1.34 -5.26 -4.91
N GLY A 56 -1.03 -5.96 -6.00
CA GLY A 56 -0.50 -5.37 -7.21
C GLY A 56 -0.04 -6.42 -8.20
N LEU A 57 0.62 -5.96 -9.27
CA LEU A 57 1.27 -6.78 -10.28
C LEU A 57 2.77 -6.40 -10.36
N ASP A 58 3.56 -7.27 -10.94
CA ASP A 58 5.01 -7.10 -11.12
C ASP A 58 5.38 -6.04 -12.17
N LYS A 59 4.41 -5.61 -12.98
CA LYS A 59 4.57 -4.46 -13.88
C LYS A 59 4.12 -3.17 -13.17
N PRO A 60 5.03 -2.20 -12.94
CA PRO A 60 4.69 -0.93 -12.32
C PRO A 60 3.66 -0.15 -13.14
N ILE A 61 2.69 0.47 -12.47
CA ILE A 61 1.67 1.36 -13.05
C ILE A 61 2.34 2.53 -13.76
N SER A 62 3.33 3.18 -13.14
CA SER A 62 4.06 4.32 -13.72
C SER A 62 4.88 3.98 -14.96
N SER A 63 5.08 2.70 -15.26
CA SER A 63 5.76 2.24 -16.48
C SER A 63 4.85 2.24 -17.72
N GLU A 64 3.54 2.43 -17.55
CA GLU A 64 2.61 2.50 -18.67
C GLU A 64 2.84 3.77 -19.52
N PRO A 65 2.63 3.70 -20.85
CA PRO A 65 3.09 4.74 -21.77
C PRO A 65 2.30 6.06 -21.70
N ASN A 66 1.12 6.06 -21.07
CA ASN A 66 0.26 7.23 -20.96
C ASN A 66 -0.75 7.08 -19.81
N ALA A 67 -1.43 8.18 -19.46
CA ALA A 67 -2.36 8.26 -18.35
C ALA A 67 -3.53 7.24 -18.45
N GLU A 68 -4.10 7.03 -19.64
CA GLU A 68 -5.20 6.07 -19.84
C GLU A 68 -4.74 4.65 -19.51
N ARG A 69 -3.53 4.27 -19.96
CA ARG A 69 -2.94 2.96 -19.65
C ARG A 69 -2.57 2.83 -18.18
N MET A 70 -2.08 3.90 -17.54
CA MET A 70 -1.83 3.92 -16.09
C MET A 70 -3.13 3.69 -15.30
N GLN A 71 -4.21 4.39 -15.64
CA GLN A 71 -5.52 4.20 -14.99
C GLN A 71 -6.07 2.78 -15.20
N LEU A 72 -5.91 2.22 -16.40
CA LEU A 72 -6.30 0.83 -16.68
C LEU A 72 -5.49 -0.16 -15.84
N MET A 73 -4.17 0.04 -15.71
CA MET A 73 -3.34 -0.82 -14.87
C MET A 73 -3.68 -0.66 -13.38
N PHE A 74 -3.92 0.58 -12.93
CA PHE A 74 -4.35 0.86 -11.56
C PHE A 74 -5.66 0.12 -11.22
N ARG A 75 -6.67 0.19 -12.10
CA ARG A 75 -7.92 -0.60 -11.92
C ARG A 75 -7.62 -2.07 -11.78
N ARG A 76 -6.77 -2.65 -12.64
CA ARG A 76 -6.40 -4.06 -12.54
C ARG A 76 -5.72 -4.41 -11.21
N TRP A 77 -4.93 -3.52 -10.63
CA TRP A 77 -4.33 -3.72 -9.31
C TRP A 77 -5.40 -3.70 -8.21
N PHE A 78 -6.28 -2.70 -8.22
CA PHE A 78 -7.39 -2.59 -7.26
C PHE A 78 -8.37 -3.76 -7.38
N ASP A 79 -8.68 -4.20 -8.59
CA ASP A 79 -9.59 -5.32 -8.86
C ASP A 79 -9.13 -6.62 -8.18
N LEU A 80 -7.82 -6.83 -7.98
CA LEU A 80 -7.30 -7.97 -7.22
C LEU A 80 -7.80 -7.97 -5.77
N LEU A 81 -7.95 -6.80 -5.17
CA LEU A 81 -8.48 -6.63 -3.81
C LEU A 81 -10.02 -6.70 -3.79
N ASP A 82 -10.68 -6.09 -4.77
CA ASP A 82 -12.13 -5.83 -4.73
C ASP A 82 -13.01 -6.99 -5.23
N PHE A 83 -12.65 -7.68 -6.31
CA PHE A 83 -13.58 -8.61 -7.00
C PHE A 83 -13.40 -10.10 -6.67
N PRO A 84 -12.21 -10.71 -6.74
CA PRO A 84 -12.06 -12.14 -6.50
C PRO A 84 -12.30 -12.49 -5.03
N SER A 85 -12.90 -13.66 -4.78
CA SER A 85 -12.96 -14.24 -3.44
C SER A 85 -11.57 -14.51 -2.86
N ALA A 86 -10.61 -14.85 -3.73
CA ALA A 86 -9.20 -14.96 -3.37
C ALA A 86 -8.61 -13.64 -2.85
N GLY A 87 -9.07 -12.49 -3.35
CA GLY A 87 -8.65 -11.17 -2.87
C GLY A 87 -9.03 -10.95 -1.42
N LYS A 88 -10.29 -11.23 -1.08
CA LYS A 88 -10.75 -11.22 0.31
C LYS A 88 -9.91 -12.12 1.20
N LEU A 89 -9.69 -13.38 0.80
CA LEU A 89 -8.91 -14.34 1.59
C LEU A 89 -7.46 -13.88 1.80
N LYS A 90 -6.81 -13.35 0.75
CA LYS A 90 -5.45 -12.80 0.83
C LYS A 90 -5.40 -11.60 1.78
N ALA A 91 -6.34 -10.66 1.66
CA ALA A 91 -6.41 -9.48 2.51
C ALA A 91 -6.63 -9.85 3.98
N GLU A 92 -7.57 -10.75 4.28
CA GLU A 92 -7.83 -11.21 5.65
C GLU A 92 -6.60 -11.91 6.25
N ALA A 93 -5.92 -12.76 5.48
CA ALA A 93 -4.70 -13.44 5.92
C ALA A 93 -3.57 -12.44 6.22
N ILE A 94 -3.28 -11.53 5.29
CA ILE A 94 -2.19 -10.55 5.43
C ILE A 94 -2.50 -9.55 6.55
N THR A 95 -3.71 -9.00 6.60
CA THR A 95 -4.11 -8.04 7.65
C THR A 95 -4.04 -8.66 9.04
N LYS A 96 -4.34 -9.96 9.19
CA LYS A 96 -4.17 -10.67 10.47
C LYS A 96 -2.71 -10.67 10.91
N GLU A 97 -1.79 -11.02 10.03
CA GLU A 97 -0.36 -11.03 10.33
C GLU A 97 0.16 -9.62 10.64
N LEU A 98 -0.22 -8.63 9.82
CA LEU A 98 0.22 -7.24 9.99
C LEU A 98 -0.37 -6.58 11.23
N SER A 99 -1.61 -6.90 11.61
CA SER A 99 -2.21 -6.36 12.84
C SER A 99 -1.46 -6.88 14.08
N SER A 100 -1.05 -8.14 14.07
CA SER A 100 -0.23 -8.73 15.14
C SER A 100 1.16 -8.09 15.20
N MET A 101 1.84 -7.95 14.06
CA MET A 101 3.18 -7.36 13.99
C MET A 101 3.21 -5.87 14.37
N ASN A 102 2.17 -5.12 14.00
CA ASN A 102 2.15 -3.66 14.10
C ASN A 102 1.33 -3.12 15.29
N GLU A 103 0.77 -3.98 16.15
CA GLU A 103 -0.07 -3.55 17.28
C GLU A 103 0.64 -2.50 18.15
N LYS A 104 1.93 -2.73 18.45
CA LYS A 104 2.75 -1.80 19.23
C LYS A 104 2.93 -0.46 18.51
N ALA A 105 3.27 -0.47 17.22
CA ALA A 105 3.47 0.74 16.44
C ALA A 105 2.18 1.58 16.36
N LEU A 106 1.04 0.92 16.14
CA LEU A 106 -0.28 1.54 16.16
C LEU A 106 -0.61 2.14 17.53
N ALA A 107 -0.26 1.47 18.63
CA ALA A 107 -0.45 2.01 19.97
C ALA A 107 0.37 3.28 20.22
N VAL A 108 1.62 3.31 19.77
CA VAL A 108 2.50 4.50 19.87
C VAL A 108 1.94 5.69 19.09
N MET A 109 1.53 5.48 17.84
CA MET A 109 0.96 6.56 17.02
C MET A 109 -0.33 7.14 17.61
N ARG A 110 -1.15 6.29 18.24
CA ARG A 110 -2.40 6.72 18.90
C ARG A 110 -2.15 7.48 20.20
N SER A 111 -1.08 7.19 20.93
CA SER A 111 -0.78 7.82 22.23
C SER A 111 0.03 9.11 22.09
N SER A 112 0.89 9.23 21.08
CA SER A 112 1.90 10.30 20.98
C SER A 112 2.10 10.83 19.54
N PRO A 113 1.06 11.39 18.87
CA PRO A 113 1.13 11.74 17.44
C PRO A 113 2.23 12.75 17.08
N GLU A 114 2.66 13.61 18.01
CA GLU A 114 3.67 14.65 17.74
C GLU A 114 5.13 14.26 18.07
N ASN A 115 5.34 13.16 18.83
CA ASN A 115 6.68 12.76 19.32
C ASN A 115 6.99 11.26 19.16
N ALA A 116 6.22 10.55 18.34
CA ALA A 116 6.31 9.10 18.19
C ALA A 116 7.60 8.59 17.52
N ALA A 117 8.41 9.44 16.89
CA ALA A 117 9.50 8.98 16.00
C ALA A 117 10.52 8.07 16.69
N ASP A 118 11.06 8.47 17.86
CA ASP A 118 12.06 7.67 18.58
C ASP A 118 11.46 6.37 19.14
N GLU A 119 10.21 6.43 19.60
CA GLU A 119 9.50 5.28 20.16
C GLU A 119 9.12 4.27 19.05
N LEU A 120 8.65 4.76 17.90
CA LEU A 120 8.40 3.94 16.70
C LEU A 120 9.68 3.28 16.20
N ALA A 121 10.79 4.02 16.15
CA ALA A 121 12.09 3.46 15.76
C ALA A 121 12.51 2.32 16.71
N ALA A 122 12.28 2.46 18.02
CA ALA A 122 12.53 1.39 18.98
C ALA A 122 11.60 0.19 18.76
N VAL A 123 10.30 0.43 18.52
CA VAL A 123 9.34 -0.63 18.21
C VAL A 123 9.76 -1.44 16.98
N TYR A 124 10.10 -0.79 15.88
CA TYR A 124 10.51 -1.50 14.65
C TYR A 124 11.85 -2.22 14.80
N LYS A 125 12.77 -1.66 15.59
CA LYS A 125 14.03 -2.34 15.91
C LYS A 125 13.80 -3.65 16.68
N ASP A 126 12.89 -3.64 17.64
CA ASP A 126 12.60 -4.81 18.49
C ASP A 126 11.59 -5.77 17.87
N ASN A 127 10.84 -5.33 16.85
CA ASN A 127 9.81 -6.09 16.15
C ASN A 127 10.00 -5.91 14.63
N PRO A 128 11.12 -6.41 14.06
CA PRO A 128 11.36 -6.28 12.63
C PRO A 128 10.29 -7.04 11.82
N LEU A 129 10.01 -6.56 10.61
CA LEU A 129 9.14 -7.27 9.67
C LEU A 129 9.68 -8.68 9.39
N ASP A 130 8.80 -9.68 9.51
CA ASP A 130 9.11 -11.05 9.08
C ASP A 130 8.84 -11.20 7.58
N ILE A 131 9.83 -10.80 6.78
CA ILE A 131 9.76 -10.83 5.30
C ILE A 131 9.53 -12.25 4.79
N THR A 132 10.14 -13.27 5.42
CA THR A 132 10.00 -14.66 5.01
C THR A 132 8.56 -15.12 5.21
N HIS A 133 7.99 -14.88 6.38
CA HIS A 133 6.60 -15.22 6.67
C HIS A 133 5.62 -14.43 5.80
N LEU A 134 5.83 -13.13 5.59
CA LEU A 134 4.99 -12.33 4.71
C LEU A 134 5.00 -12.84 3.26
N GLU A 135 6.16 -13.24 2.76
CA GLU A 135 6.27 -13.88 1.45
C GLU A 135 5.51 -15.21 1.42
N GLU A 136 5.66 -16.06 2.43
CA GLU A 136 4.95 -17.34 2.54
C GLU A 136 3.43 -17.17 2.53
N VAL A 137 2.91 -16.23 3.31
CA VAL A 137 1.48 -15.91 3.36
C VAL A 137 1.00 -15.31 2.04
N SER A 138 1.79 -14.43 1.42
CA SER A 138 1.39 -13.76 0.17
C SER A 138 1.24 -14.70 -1.03
N LYS A 139 2.02 -15.80 -1.06
CA LYS A 139 2.03 -16.78 -2.17
C LYS A 139 1.24 -18.05 -1.89
N ASP A 140 0.50 -18.11 -0.78
CA ASP A 140 -0.28 -19.29 -0.43
C ASP A 140 -1.24 -19.68 -1.58
N PRO A 141 -1.21 -20.94 -2.06
CA PRO A 141 -2.01 -21.38 -3.21
C PRO A 141 -3.52 -21.17 -3.06
N ARG A 142 -4.04 -21.02 -1.83
CA ARG A 142 -5.47 -20.78 -1.57
C ARG A 142 -5.94 -19.42 -2.05
N TRP A 143 -5.04 -18.46 -2.21
CA TRP A 143 -5.35 -17.08 -2.60
C TRP A 143 -4.24 -16.43 -3.43
N ALA A 144 -3.48 -17.23 -4.18
CA ALA A 144 -2.40 -16.77 -5.05
C ALA A 144 -2.95 -16.00 -6.27
N ILE A 145 -3.23 -14.72 -6.06
CA ILE A 145 -3.61 -13.76 -7.09
C ILE A 145 -2.65 -12.56 -7.09
N GLY A 146 -2.45 -11.99 -8.28
CA GLY A 146 -1.48 -10.93 -8.50
C GLY A 146 -0.06 -11.40 -8.19
N SER A 147 0.78 -10.48 -7.75
CA SER A 147 2.16 -10.75 -7.36
C SER A 147 2.31 -11.12 -5.88
N SER A 148 3.36 -11.86 -5.55
CA SER A 148 3.78 -12.11 -4.17
C SER A 148 4.42 -10.87 -3.55
N PHE A 149 4.61 -10.88 -2.23
CA PHE A 149 5.23 -9.78 -1.50
C PHE A 149 6.64 -9.47 -2.05
N MET A 150 7.47 -10.49 -2.29
CA MET A 150 8.81 -10.31 -2.85
C MET A 150 8.80 -9.79 -4.28
N GLN A 151 7.84 -10.21 -5.11
CA GLN A 151 7.71 -9.70 -6.48
C GLN A 151 7.31 -8.21 -6.48
N LEU A 152 6.43 -7.80 -5.57
CA LEU A 152 6.04 -6.40 -5.41
C LEU A 152 7.20 -5.56 -4.87
N LEU A 153 7.93 -6.04 -3.87
CA LEU A 153 9.14 -5.40 -3.36
C LEU A 153 10.22 -5.19 -4.45
N GLU A 154 10.35 -6.13 -5.39
CA GLU A 154 11.29 -6.01 -6.51
C GLU A 154 10.82 -4.97 -7.54
N ALA A 155 9.51 -4.93 -7.82
CA ALA A 155 8.87 -4.05 -8.80
C ALA A 155 8.37 -2.71 -8.22
N ASN A 156 8.84 -2.30 -7.04
CA ASN A 156 8.26 -1.21 -6.25
C ASN A 156 8.59 0.22 -6.70
N VAL A 157 8.95 0.48 -7.97
CA VAL A 157 9.26 1.85 -8.42
C VAL A 157 8.10 2.82 -8.24
N ASP A 158 6.86 2.33 -8.26
CA ASP A 158 5.65 3.12 -8.01
C ASP A 158 5.57 3.71 -6.61
N HIS A 159 6.42 3.30 -5.66
CA HIS A 159 6.45 3.87 -4.31
C HIS A 159 7.38 5.07 -4.19
N PHE A 160 8.13 5.44 -5.24
CA PHE A 160 9.22 6.41 -5.11
C PHE A 160 9.03 7.65 -5.99
N GLY A 161 9.49 8.79 -5.49
CA GLY A 161 9.66 10.02 -6.26
C GLY A 161 8.47 10.41 -7.15
N VAL A 162 8.76 10.66 -8.43
CA VAL A 162 7.75 11.11 -9.41
C VAL A 162 6.83 9.98 -9.86
N GLU A 163 7.29 8.73 -9.75
CA GLU A 163 6.52 7.52 -10.02
C GLU A 163 5.37 7.37 -9.02
N ALA A 164 5.61 7.57 -7.72
CA ALA A 164 4.54 7.58 -6.69
C ALA A 164 3.46 8.60 -6.97
N ARG A 165 3.86 9.83 -7.31
CA ARG A 165 2.91 10.87 -7.70
C ARG A 165 2.12 10.49 -8.95
N SER A 166 2.75 9.85 -9.93
CA SER A 166 2.09 9.43 -11.18
C SER A 166 1.07 8.32 -10.93
N THR A 167 1.41 7.35 -10.08
CA THR A 167 0.53 6.26 -9.65
C THR A 167 -0.64 6.78 -8.83
N TYR A 168 -0.41 7.70 -7.89
CA TYR A 168 -1.47 8.39 -7.17
C TYR A 168 -2.43 9.11 -8.13
N ASN A 169 -1.91 9.92 -9.06
CA ASN A 169 -2.75 10.65 -10.01
C ASN A 169 -3.61 9.71 -10.86
N ALA A 170 -3.06 8.56 -11.28
CA ALA A 170 -3.81 7.56 -12.01
C ALA A 170 -4.95 6.98 -11.16
N GLY A 171 -4.66 6.56 -9.92
CA GLY A 171 -5.67 6.01 -9.02
C GLY A 171 -6.74 7.02 -8.60
N HIS A 172 -6.34 8.25 -8.29
CA HIS A 172 -7.26 9.32 -7.95
C HIS A 172 -8.18 9.67 -9.12
N ALA A 173 -7.67 9.67 -10.36
CA ALA A 173 -8.52 9.85 -11.55
C ALA A 173 -9.54 8.72 -11.71
N VAL A 174 -9.14 7.47 -11.47
CA VAL A 174 -10.08 6.32 -11.44
C VAL A 174 -11.16 6.55 -10.37
N ALA A 175 -10.78 6.97 -9.17
CA ALA A 175 -11.74 7.25 -8.09
C ALA A 175 -12.75 8.33 -8.48
N LEU A 176 -12.30 9.42 -9.09
CA LEU A 176 -13.17 10.50 -9.58
C LEU A 176 -14.15 10.02 -10.65
N GLU A 177 -13.71 9.16 -11.57
CA GLU A 177 -14.58 8.58 -12.59
C GLU A 177 -15.66 7.67 -11.97
N VAL A 178 -15.28 6.82 -11.01
CA VAL A 178 -16.22 5.95 -10.28
C VAL A 178 -17.23 6.80 -9.50
N ALA A 179 -16.77 7.88 -8.85
CA ALA A 179 -17.64 8.82 -8.15
C ALA A 179 -18.60 9.54 -9.10
N ALA A 180 -18.12 9.97 -10.27
CA ALA A 180 -18.95 10.59 -11.31
C ALA A 180 -20.02 9.62 -11.85
N GLY A 181 -19.75 8.31 -11.82
CA GLY A 181 -20.71 7.25 -12.09
C GLY A 181 -21.76 7.03 -11.00
N GLY A 182 -21.65 7.71 -9.85
CA GLY A 182 -22.59 7.62 -8.72
C GLY A 182 -22.25 6.56 -7.67
N ASP A 183 -21.07 5.92 -7.77
CA ASP A 183 -20.63 4.92 -6.80
C ASP A 183 -19.59 5.50 -5.83
N LEU A 184 -20.07 6.28 -4.86
CA LEU A 184 -19.20 6.92 -3.87
C LEU A 184 -18.41 5.92 -3.01
N LYS A 185 -18.99 4.75 -2.70
CA LYS A 185 -18.35 3.76 -1.82
C LYS A 185 -17.14 3.13 -2.51
N THR A 186 -17.31 2.68 -3.75
CA THR A 186 -16.19 2.15 -4.55
C THR A 186 -15.18 3.24 -4.84
N ALA A 187 -15.62 4.47 -5.13
CA ALA A 187 -14.71 5.60 -5.33
C ALA A 187 -13.81 5.87 -4.11
N LEU A 188 -14.37 5.82 -2.90
CA LEU A 188 -13.60 5.97 -1.66
C LEU A 188 -12.60 4.82 -1.47
N ALA A 189 -12.99 3.58 -1.75
CA ALA A 189 -12.08 2.44 -1.69
C ALA A 189 -10.93 2.52 -2.71
N VAL A 190 -11.24 2.93 -3.95
CA VAL A 190 -10.22 3.18 -4.98
C VAL A 190 -9.30 4.32 -4.56
N ASN A 191 -9.86 5.40 -3.98
CA ASN A 191 -9.05 6.53 -3.52
C ASN A 191 -8.15 6.15 -2.35
N ALA A 192 -8.61 5.30 -1.43
CA ALA A 192 -7.77 4.74 -0.36
C ALA A 192 -6.59 3.97 -0.94
N PHE A 193 -6.85 3.12 -1.93
CA PHE A 193 -5.79 2.40 -2.63
C PHE A 193 -4.78 3.35 -3.32
N ALA A 194 -5.25 4.49 -3.84
CA ALA A 194 -4.40 5.51 -4.45
C ALA A 194 -3.59 6.29 -3.41
N ASP A 195 -4.20 6.62 -2.27
CA ASP A 195 -3.60 7.41 -1.20
C ASP A 195 -2.41 6.73 -0.54
N HIS A 196 -2.26 5.41 -0.67
CA HIS A 196 -1.00 4.72 -0.37
C HIS A 196 0.20 5.41 -1.04
N PHE A 197 0.13 5.64 -2.35
CA PHE A 197 1.20 6.27 -3.13
C PHE A 197 1.31 7.78 -2.85
N LEU A 198 0.20 8.41 -2.43
CA LEU A 198 0.25 9.79 -1.93
C LEU A 198 1.04 9.86 -0.63
N GLN A 199 0.79 8.95 0.32
CA GLN A 199 1.50 8.88 1.59
C GLN A 199 2.99 8.61 1.38
N ASP A 200 3.35 7.72 0.45
CA ASP A 200 4.74 7.48 0.07
C ASP A 200 5.44 8.72 -0.50
N SER A 201 4.69 9.59 -1.20
CA SER A 201 5.25 10.86 -1.71
C SER A 201 5.72 11.81 -0.61
N PHE A 202 5.34 11.58 0.66
CA PHE A 202 5.78 12.37 1.82
C PHE A 202 6.78 11.63 2.73
N ALA A 203 7.05 10.36 2.48
CA ALA A 203 7.98 9.56 3.27
C ALA A 203 9.43 9.81 2.82
N ALA A 204 10.30 10.20 3.76
CA ALA A 204 11.68 10.61 3.43
C ALA A 204 12.52 9.53 2.73
N GLY A 205 12.28 8.24 3.00
CA GLY A 205 12.92 7.13 2.29
C GLY A 205 12.50 7.06 0.82
N HIS A 206 11.20 7.25 0.54
CA HIS A 206 10.62 7.20 -0.80
C HIS A 206 10.95 8.42 -1.67
N ILE A 207 11.21 9.57 -1.04
CA ILE A 207 11.63 10.80 -1.74
C ILE A 207 13.11 10.75 -2.13
N ARG A 208 13.98 10.27 -1.24
CA ARG A 208 15.44 10.41 -1.38
C ARG A 208 16.10 9.28 -2.18
N VAL A 209 15.41 8.16 -2.39
CA VAL A 209 15.95 6.99 -3.08
C VAL A 209 15.61 7.07 -4.58
N PRO A 210 16.61 7.20 -5.48
CA PRO A 210 16.39 7.19 -6.93
C PRO A 210 16.14 5.75 -7.42
N ARG A 211 14.99 5.19 -7.04
CA ARG A 211 14.70 3.75 -7.16
C ARG A 211 14.71 3.27 -8.60
N LYS A 212 14.19 4.08 -9.52
CA LYS A 212 14.13 3.79 -10.94
C LYS A 212 15.53 3.72 -11.56
N GLU A 213 16.37 4.69 -11.28
CA GLU A 213 17.76 4.73 -11.75
C GLU A 213 18.55 3.55 -11.19
N ILE A 214 18.35 3.19 -9.91
CA ILE A 214 18.95 2.00 -9.31
C ILE A 214 18.50 0.73 -10.04
N ALA A 215 17.20 0.61 -10.34
CA ALA A 215 16.66 -0.54 -11.08
C ALA A 215 17.20 -0.61 -12.51
N GLU A 216 17.37 0.52 -13.20
CA GLU A 216 17.96 0.60 -14.54
C GLU A 216 19.45 0.21 -14.53
N ILE A 217 20.22 0.70 -13.56
CA ILE A 217 21.63 0.32 -13.39
C ILE A 217 21.76 -1.19 -13.14
N ALA A 218 20.94 -1.75 -12.25
CA ALA A 218 20.97 -3.18 -11.95
C ALA A 218 20.68 -4.04 -13.18
N LYS A 219 19.74 -3.62 -14.03
CA LYS A 219 19.43 -4.30 -15.31
C LYS A 219 20.58 -4.24 -16.31
N ASN A 220 21.27 -3.10 -16.39
CA ASN A 220 22.31 -2.86 -17.39
C ASN A 220 23.72 -3.33 -16.96
N HIS A 221 23.93 -3.57 -15.67
CA HIS A 221 25.23 -3.97 -15.11
C HIS A 221 25.15 -5.19 -14.17
N PRO A 222 24.67 -6.36 -14.64
CA PRO A 222 24.41 -7.53 -13.80
C PRO A 222 25.67 -8.13 -13.12
N TYR A 223 26.88 -7.80 -13.60
CA TYR A 223 28.14 -8.36 -13.09
C TYR A 223 29.05 -7.33 -12.38
N SER A 224 28.65 -6.06 -12.30
CA SER A 224 29.51 -4.97 -11.79
C SER A 224 29.33 -4.68 -10.30
N ILE A 225 28.45 -5.41 -9.60
CA ILE A 225 28.27 -5.28 -8.15
C ILE A 225 28.83 -6.54 -7.48
N PRO A 226 30.15 -6.64 -7.24
CA PRO A 226 30.78 -7.82 -6.65
C PRO A 226 30.41 -8.06 -5.18
N PHE A 227 29.42 -7.35 -4.64
CA PHE A 227 29.02 -7.39 -3.23
C PHE A 227 27.58 -7.87 -2.98
N LEU A 228 26.82 -8.20 -4.03
CA LEU A 228 25.45 -8.66 -3.85
C LEU A 228 25.27 -10.01 -4.52
N LYS A 229 25.27 -11.09 -3.73
CA LYS A 229 24.67 -12.35 -4.20
C LYS A 229 23.17 -12.11 -4.39
N HIS A 230 22.48 -12.98 -5.13
CA HIS A 230 21.02 -12.93 -5.28
C HIS A 230 20.27 -12.81 -3.92
N GLU A 231 20.90 -13.32 -2.87
CA GLU A 231 20.48 -13.29 -1.46
C GLU A 231 20.55 -11.88 -0.81
N ASP A 232 21.39 -10.98 -1.36
CA ASP A 232 21.64 -9.64 -0.82
C ASP A 232 20.83 -8.53 -1.52
N ILE A 233 20.19 -8.81 -2.65
CA ILE A 233 19.27 -7.85 -3.31
C ILE A 233 18.12 -7.49 -2.36
N ALA A 234 17.61 -8.48 -1.62
CA ALA A 234 16.62 -8.28 -0.56
C ALA A 234 17.13 -7.37 0.58
N ARG A 235 18.43 -7.35 0.86
CA ARG A 235 19.03 -6.48 1.89
C ARG A 235 19.20 -5.04 1.42
N VAL A 236 19.47 -4.81 0.14
CA VAL A 236 19.53 -3.46 -0.43
C VAL A 236 18.15 -2.82 -0.54
N ILE A 237 17.11 -3.62 -0.83
CA ILE A 237 15.71 -3.19 -0.77
C ILE A 237 15.32 -2.75 0.65
N ASN A 238 15.85 -3.41 1.69
CA ASN A 238 15.61 -3.04 3.10
C ASN A 238 16.23 -1.71 3.53
N ALA A 239 17.28 -1.22 2.86
CA ALA A 239 17.95 0.03 3.25
C ALA A 239 17.17 1.29 2.81
N SER A 240 16.22 1.15 1.87
CA SER A 240 15.37 2.25 1.39
C SER A 240 14.11 2.51 2.21
N SER A 241 13.82 1.65 3.19
CA SER A 241 12.61 1.71 4.02
C SER A 241 12.82 2.35 5.41
N ASN A 242 14.05 2.78 5.73
CA ASN A 242 14.42 3.48 6.97
C ASN A 242 14.79 4.95 6.72
#